data_AF-A0A816CAE3-F1
#
_entry.id   AF-A0A816CAE3-F1
#
_cell.length_a   1.000
_cell.length_b   1.000
_cell.length_c   1.000
_cell.angle_alpha   90.00
_cell.angle_beta   90.00
_cell.angle_gamma   90.00
#
_symmetry.space_group_name_H-M   'P 1'
#
loop_
_entity.id
_entity.type
_entity.pdbx_description
1 polymer ?
#
loop_
_entity_poly.entity_id
_entity_poly.type
_entity_poly.pdbx_seq_one_letter_code
_entity_poly.pdbx_strand_id
1 'polypeptide(L)'
;MAKTNAERMKKYREKRKKDSVKYETAKAQARARNNSIKTKLSGASLTEFRSKAKLRQRKCRENKIKRLINKPSSSSFKSRQSFSKSLKKVKSSLPKCDRKKKVVIQHLAEKFGLVPKSKHQRITLQLADKLKTDVNNFYQRDDISYQLPGKRDTVVVKDDDGKKVTYQKRILINNLRETYEFFKDENKSVDLSRSSFADLRPVFVVSKSALAHRNCLCVYHENVRLLLKDVDKYVDGTHCSSLSTFTDSLVCSTNNEECMFGCCSICKDFFSENIQENVSNSNSKITWSQWASENGRVEKKEFSGSVDEAILMLKSKVEFFFVSCMH
;
A
#
# COMPACT_ATOMS: atom_id res chain seq x y z
N MET A 1 -23.30 1.61 13.18
CA MET A 1 -23.43 0.35 13.97
C MET A 1 -24.51 0.49 15.04
N ALA A 2 -25.45 -0.45 15.11
CA ALA A 2 -26.49 -0.42 16.14
C ALA A 2 -25.86 -0.62 17.52
N LYS A 3 -26.04 0.36 18.42
CA LYS A 3 -25.55 0.26 19.82
C LYS A 3 -26.17 -0.96 20.49
N THR A 4 -25.35 -1.71 21.21
CA THR A 4 -25.81 -2.86 22.01
C THR A 4 -26.73 -2.37 23.13
N ASN A 5 -27.59 -3.26 23.66
CA ASN A 5 -28.52 -2.91 24.74
C ASN A 5 -27.78 -2.39 26.00
N ALA A 6 -26.62 -2.99 26.32
CA ALA A 6 -25.79 -2.55 27.44
C ALA A 6 -25.28 -1.11 27.27
N GLU A 7 -24.88 -0.72 26.07
CA GLU A 7 -24.41 0.64 25.77
C GLU A 7 -25.55 1.66 25.79
N ARG A 8 -26.73 1.29 25.29
CA ARG A 8 -27.94 2.13 25.37
C ARG A 8 -28.31 2.40 26.83
N MET A 9 -28.32 1.36 27.65
CA MET A 9 -28.61 1.47 29.08
C MET A 9 -27.55 2.29 29.83
N LYS A 10 -26.27 2.18 29.46
CA LYS A 10 -25.19 2.99 30.03
C LYS A 10 -25.39 4.48 29.71
N LYS A 11 -25.63 4.84 28.45
CA LYS A 11 -25.92 6.23 28.05
C LYS A 11 -27.17 6.79 28.72
N TYR A 12 -28.22 6.00 28.84
CA TYR A 12 -29.42 6.41 29.56
C TYR A 12 -29.13 6.72 31.04
N ARG A 13 -28.36 5.87 31.73
CA ARG A 13 -27.95 6.09 33.13
C ARG A 13 -27.08 7.34 33.28
N GLU A 14 -26.16 7.57 32.35
CA GLU A 14 -25.31 8.77 32.33
C GLU A 14 -26.15 10.03 32.10
N LYS A 15 -27.10 10.00 31.17
CA LYS A 15 -28.04 11.12 30.92
C LYS A 15 -28.87 11.45 32.15
N ARG A 16 -29.37 10.44 32.88
CA ARG A 16 -30.11 10.66 34.13
C ARG A 16 -29.27 11.28 35.24
N LYS A 17 -27.95 11.03 35.27
CA LYS A 17 -27.05 11.58 36.31
C LYS A 17 -26.58 13.01 36.04
N LYS A 18 -26.79 13.54 34.83
CA LYS A 18 -26.43 14.93 34.50
C LYS A 18 -27.25 15.94 35.30
N ASP A 19 -28.52 15.63 35.57
CA ASP A 19 -29.40 16.43 36.41
C ASP A 19 -29.44 15.80 37.82
N SER A 20 -28.53 16.24 38.69
CA SER A 20 -28.33 15.70 40.03
C SER A 20 -29.61 15.74 40.88
N VAL A 21 -30.39 16.82 40.76
CA VAL A 21 -31.62 17.04 41.52
C VAL A 21 -32.72 16.08 41.06
N LYS A 22 -32.95 15.94 39.75
CA LYS A 22 -33.91 14.95 39.23
C LYS A 22 -33.48 13.51 39.49
N TYR A 23 -32.18 13.24 39.52
CA TYR A 23 -31.66 11.92 39.82
C TYR A 23 -31.92 11.51 41.28
N GLU A 24 -31.59 12.38 42.24
CA GLU A 24 -31.78 12.09 43.66
C GLU A 24 -33.25 12.08 44.07
N THR A 25 -34.11 12.95 43.51
CA THR A 25 -35.57 12.90 43.74
C THR A 25 -36.19 11.60 43.21
N ALA A 26 -35.86 11.17 42.01
CA ALA A 26 -36.36 9.90 41.46
C ALA A 26 -35.85 8.68 42.26
N LYS A 27 -34.63 8.74 42.78
CA LYS A 27 -34.05 7.71 43.64
C LYS A 27 -34.74 7.68 45.01
N ALA A 28 -35.08 8.84 45.58
CA ALA A 28 -35.87 8.96 46.80
C ALA A 28 -37.28 8.39 46.60
N GLN A 29 -37.97 8.74 45.51
CA GLN A 29 -39.27 8.17 45.15
C GLN A 29 -39.22 6.64 44.96
N ALA A 30 -38.18 6.12 44.31
CA ALA A 30 -38.01 4.67 44.15
C ALA A 30 -37.78 3.96 45.49
N ARG A 31 -36.99 4.56 46.41
CA ARG A 31 -36.83 4.07 47.77
C ARG A 31 -38.15 4.09 48.54
N ALA A 32 -38.92 5.18 48.43
CA ALA A 32 -40.23 5.30 49.05
C ALA A 32 -41.22 4.24 48.53
N ARG A 33 -41.26 3.97 47.22
CA ARG A 33 -42.07 2.87 46.65
C ARG A 33 -41.65 1.49 47.13
N ASN A 34 -40.34 1.23 47.19
CA ASN A 34 -39.83 -0.06 47.68
C ASN A 34 -40.09 -0.25 49.18
N ASN A 35 -40.04 0.83 49.96
CA ASN A 35 -40.38 0.81 51.37
C ASN A 35 -41.89 0.69 51.58
N SER A 36 -42.72 1.34 50.75
CA SER A 36 -44.19 1.24 50.86
C SER A 36 -44.69 -0.18 50.56
N ILE A 37 -44.06 -0.89 49.61
CA ILE A 37 -44.33 -2.32 49.40
C ILE A 37 -43.99 -3.14 50.66
N LYS A 38 -42.94 -2.78 51.39
CA LYS A 38 -42.57 -3.46 52.63
C LYS A 38 -43.46 -3.10 53.81
N THR A 39 -43.96 -1.86 53.89
CA THR A 39 -44.79 -1.38 55.01
C THR A 39 -46.29 -1.69 54.82
N LYS A 40 -46.77 -1.87 53.59
CA LYS A 40 -48.16 -2.27 53.28
C LYS A 40 -48.44 -3.76 53.47
N LEU A 41 -47.41 -4.59 53.66
CA LEU A 41 -47.56 -6.03 53.90
C LEU A 41 -47.63 -6.28 55.41
N SER A 42 -48.74 -6.84 55.88
CA SER A 42 -48.92 -7.28 57.28
C SER A 42 -49.30 -8.76 57.35
N GLY A 43 -49.08 -9.37 58.53
CA GLY A 43 -49.45 -10.75 58.81
C GLY A 43 -48.79 -11.79 57.89
N ALA A 44 -49.60 -12.73 57.38
CA ALA A 44 -49.16 -13.87 56.56
C ALA A 44 -48.49 -13.45 55.22
N SER A 45 -48.88 -12.32 54.65
CA SER A 45 -48.29 -11.81 53.40
C SER A 45 -46.83 -11.35 53.58
N LEU A 46 -46.50 -10.78 54.75
CA LEU A 46 -45.16 -10.35 55.10
C LEU A 46 -44.23 -11.53 55.39
N THR A 47 -44.74 -12.58 56.04
CA THR A 47 -43.97 -13.80 56.31
C THR A 47 -43.65 -14.55 55.02
N GLU A 48 -44.58 -14.64 54.07
CA GLU A 48 -44.36 -15.22 52.74
C GLU A 48 -43.36 -14.39 51.91
N PHE A 49 -43.44 -13.06 51.95
CA PHE A 49 -42.46 -12.20 51.29
C PHE A 49 -41.05 -12.42 51.85
N ARG A 50 -40.93 -12.52 53.18
CA ARG A 50 -39.65 -12.82 53.87
C ARG A 50 -39.14 -14.22 53.54
N SER A 51 -40.00 -15.23 53.46
CA SER A 51 -39.61 -16.61 53.12
C SER A 51 -39.13 -16.71 51.67
N LYS A 52 -39.84 -16.10 50.71
CA LYS A 52 -39.41 -15.99 49.30
C LYS A 52 -38.10 -15.22 49.17
N ALA A 53 -37.88 -14.16 49.95
CA ALA A 53 -36.61 -13.44 49.98
C ALA A 53 -35.45 -14.32 50.50
N LYS A 54 -35.66 -15.04 51.61
CA LYS A 54 -34.68 -16.01 52.16
C LYS A 54 -34.36 -17.11 51.13
N LEU A 55 -35.37 -17.66 50.46
CA LEU A 55 -35.19 -18.69 49.43
C LEU A 55 -34.39 -18.18 48.23
N ARG A 56 -34.68 -16.97 47.74
CA ARG A 56 -33.88 -16.32 46.68
C ARG A 56 -32.43 -16.14 47.09
N GLN A 57 -32.20 -15.71 48.32
CA GLN A 57 -30.84 -15.53 48.85
C GLN A 57 -30.10 -16.86 48.99
N ARG A 58 -30.78 -17.93 49.43
CA ARG A 58 -30.26 -19.29 49.49
C ARG A 58 -29.88 -19.82 48.11
N LYS A 59 -30.78 -19.77 47.11
CA LYS A 59 -30.49 -20.19 45.73
C LYS A 59 -29.31 -19.42 45.12
N CYS A 60 -29.18 -18.13 45.41
CA CYS A 60 -28.05 -17.32 44.95
C CYS A 60 -26.71 -17.76 45.57
N ARG A 61 -26.72 -18.12 46.87
CA ARG A 61 -25.55 -18.70 47.56
C ARG A 61 -25.19 -20.09 47.00
N GLU A 62 -26.17 -20.95 46.81
CA GLU A 62 -25.99 -22.30 46.25
C GLU A 62 -25.41 -22.24 44.83
N ASN A 63 -25.93 -21.36 43.96
CA ASN A 63 -25.40 -21.16 42.61
C ASN A 63 -23.97 -20.60 42.62
N LYS A 64 -23.62 -19.77 43.61
CA LYS A 64 -22.25 -19.27 43.80
C LYS A 64 -21.30 -20.41 44.18
N ILE A 65 -21.74 -21.33 45.05
CA ILE A 65 -20.97 -22.51 45.45
C ILE A 65 -20.79 -23.47 44.26
N LYS A 66 -21.86 -23.79 43.52
CA LYS A 66 -21.79 -24.63 42.32
C LYS A 66 -20.81 -24.10 41.27
N ARG A 67 -20.76 -22.77 41.07
CA ARG A 67 -19.79 -22.11 40.17
C ARG A 67 -18.33 -22.20 40.65
N LEU A 68 -18.11 -22.36 41.96
CA LEU A 68 -16.77 -22.56 42.52
C LEU A 68 -16.32 -24.01 42.37
N ILE A 69 -17.24 -24.98 42.51
CA ILE A 69 -16.97 -26.42 42.39
C ILE A 69 -16.72 -26.84 40.93
N ASN A 70 -17.53 -26.34 39.98
CA ASN A 70 -17.43 -26.75 38.57
C ASN A 70 -16.31 -26.05 37.77
N LYS A 71 -15.36 -25.38 38.43
CA LYS A 71 -14.25 -24.72 37.73
C LYS A 71 -13.02 -25.63 37.76
N PRO A 72 -12.48 -26.05 36.60
CA PRO A 72 -11.29 -26.89 36.57
C PRO A 72 -10.14 -26.23 37.33
N SER A 73 -9.55 -27.01 38.25
CA SER A 73 -8.47 -26.59 39.14
C SER A 73 -7.16 -26.46 38.37
N SER A 74 -6.94 -25.31 37.73
CA SER A 74 -5.58 -24.89 37.33
C SER A 74 -5.24 -23.48 37.82
N SER A 75 -5.81 -23.10 38.95
CA SER A 75 -5.59 -21.79 39.57
C SER A 75 -4.92 -21.99 40.91
N SER A 76 -3.63 -21.71 41.02
CA SER A 76 -2.89 -21.69 42.30
C SER A 76 -3.45 -20.70 43.33
N PHE A 77 -4.45 -19.89 42.96
CA PHE A 77 -5.16 -18.97 43.84
C PHE A 77 -6.45 -19.59 44.41
N LYS A 78 -6.66 -19.43 45.73
CA LYS A 78 -7.83 -19.93 46.49
C LYS A 78 -9.20 -19.45 45.98
N SER A 79 -9.28 -18.32 45.27
CA SER A 79 -10.53 -17.78 44.72
C SER A 79 -10.30 -16.85 43.53
N ARG A 80 -11.37 -16.60 42.73
CA ARG A 80 -11.34 -15.55 41.69
C ARG A 80 -11.12 -14.17 42.28
N GLN A 81 -11.69 -13.88 43.45
CA GLN A 81 -11.49 -12.58 44.11
C GLN A 81 -10.02 -12.38 44.50
N SER A 82 -9.35 -13.40 45.04
CA SER A 82 -7.93 -13.32 45.39
C SER A 82 -7.06 -13.12 44.15
N PHE A 83 -7.31 -13.85 43.06
CA PHE A 83 -6.61 -13.63 41.79
C PHE A 83 -6.78 -12.20 41.26
N SER A 84 -8.02 -11.68 41.24
CA SER A 84 -8.29 -10.31 40.79
C SER A 84 -7.60 -9.25 41.66
N LYS A 85 -7.53 -9.47 42.98
CA LYS A 85 -6.80 -8.58 43.89
C LYS A 85 -5.30 -8.59 43.60
N SER A 86 -4.71 -9.76 43.40
CA SER A 86 -3.29 -9.91 43.05
C SER A 86 -2.99 -9.25 41.70
N LEU A 87 -3.81 -9.48 40.67
CA LEU A 87 -3.67 -8.81 39.37
C LEU A 87 -3.77 -7.29 39.47
N LYS A 88 -4.65 -6.76 40.33
CA LYS A 88 -4.78 -5.32 40.52
C LYS A 88 -3.51 -4.70 41.10
N LYS A 89 -2.88 -5.38 42.07
CA LYS A 89 -1.58 -4.94 42.64
C LYS A 89 -0.49 -4.94 41.59
N VAL A 90 -0.37 -6.00 40.80
CA VAL A 90 0.63 -6.06 39.71
C VAL A 90 0.39 -4.95 38.68
N LYS A 91 -0.86 -4.74 38.26
CA LYS A 91 -1.20 -3.67 37.31
C LYS A 91 -0.87 -2.27 37.82
N SER A 92 -1.05 -2.00 39.12
CA SER A 92 -0.69 -0.70 39.70
C SER A 92 0.82 -0.47 39.76
N SER A 93 1.62 -1.54 39.84
CA SER A 93 3.08 -1.45 39.88
C SER A 93 3.74 -1.35 38.50
N LEU A 94 2.98 -1.56 37.42
CA LEU A 94 3.52 -1.45 36.05
C LEU A 94 3.65 0.02 35.61
N PRO A 95 4.61 0.35 34.71
CA PRO A 95 4.76 1.70 34.17
C PRO A 95 3.48 2.24 33.55
N LYS A 96 3.24 3.57 33.53
CA LYS A 96 2.03 4.16 32.90
C LYS A 96 2.01 4.02 31.36
N CYS A 97 3.17 4.14 30.72
CA CYS A 97 3.33 4.08 29.25
C CYS A 97 3.17 2.65 28.72
N ASP A 98 2.31 2.44 27.72
CA ASP A 98 1.99 1.12 27.18
C ASP A 98 3.17 0.40 26.53
N ARG A 99 4.08 1.14 25.87
CA ARG A 99 5.32 0.55 25.31
C ARG A 99 6.19 -0.04 26.42
N LYS A 100 6.42 0.72 27.50
CA LYS A 100 7.21 0.26 28.65
C LYS A 100 6.56 -0.92 29.37
N LYS A 101 5.21 -0.94 29.49
CA LYS A 101 4.47 -2.09 30.04
C LYS A 101 4.73 -3.37 29.24
N LYS A 102 4.66 -3.30 27.91
CA LYS A 102 4.87 -4.47 27.03
C LYS A 102 6.26 -5.07 27.23
N VAL A 103 7.30 -4.23 27.21
CA VAL A 103 8.69 -4.68 27.39
C VAL A 103 8.89 -5.35 28.75
N VAL A 104 8.41 -4.74 29.84
CA VAL A 104 8.53 -5.32 31.19
C VAL A 104 7.80 -6.66 31.30
N ILE A 105 6.60 -6.77 30.74
CA ILE A 105 5.83 -8.03 30.75
C ILE A 105 6.55 -9.10 29.93
N GLN A 106 7.11 -8.74 28.77
CA GLN A 106 7.87 -9.66 27.93
C GLN A 106 9.11 -10.19 28.66
N HIS A 107 9.90 -9.31 29.28
CA HIS A 107 11.06 -9.71 30.09
C HIS A 107 10.68 -10.61 31.27
N LEU A 108 9.57 -10.31 31.96
CA LEU A 108 9.07 -11.17 33.03
C LEU A 108 8.67 -12.54 32.48
N ALA A 109 7.96 -12.58 31.35
CA ALA A 109 7.54 -13.83 30.73
C ALA A 109 8.74 -14.68 30.26
N GLU A 110 9.79 -14.05 29.72
CA GLU A 110 11.07 -14.70 29.38
C GLU A 110 11.75 -15.25 30.63
N LYS A 111 11.83 -14.47 31.72
CA LYS A 111 12.43 -14.90 33.00
C LYS A 111 11.70 -16.08 33.64
N PHE A 112 10.37 -16.15 33.49
CA PHE A 112 9.55 -17.26 33.98
C PHE A 112 9.42 -18.42 32.98
N GLY A 113 10.13 -18.37 31.84
CA GLY A 113 10.11 -19.45 30.85
C GLY A 113 8.77 -19.65 30.12
N LEU A 114 7.92 -18.61 30.11
CA LEU A 114 6.60 -18.63 29.46
C LEU A 114 6.66 -18.26 27.97
N VAL A 115 7.78 -17.68 27.53
CA VAL A 115 8.05 -17.41 26.12
C VAL A 115 8.95 -18.53 25.58
N PRO A 116 8.52 -19.31 24.58
CA PRO A 116 9.40 -20.26 23.93
C PRO A 116 10.57 -19.48 23.32
N LYS A 117 11.81 -19.82 23.70
CA LYS A 117 13.00 -19.35 22.97
C LYS A 117 12.80 -19.75 21.51
N SER A 118 13.00 -18.83 20.56
CA SER A 118 12.82 -19.16 19.15
C SER A 118 13.76 -20.33 18.80
N LYS A 119 13.20 -21.51 18.52
CA LYS A 119 14.00 -22.69 18.14
C LYS A 119 14.78 -22.44 16.85
N HIS A 120 14.27 -21.54 16.02
CA HIS A 120 15.02 -20.96 14.92
C HIS A 120 15.77 -19.73 15.48
N GLN A 121 17.02 -19.93 15.89
CA GLN A 121 17.99 -18.95 15.45
C GLN A 121 17.92 -19.01 13.93
N ARG A 122 17.42 -17.95 13.28
CA ARG A 122 17.77 -17.76 11.88
C ARG A 122 19.28 -17.69 11.91
N ILE A 123 19.93 -18.80 11.57
CA ILE A 123 21.28 -18.75 11.05
C ILE A 123 21.10 -17.83 9.86
N THR A 124 21.47 -16.57 10.03
CA THR A 124 21.70 -15.70 8.89
C THR A 124 22.84 -16.40 8.17
N LEU A 125 22.50 -17.29 7.24
CA LEU A 125 23.43 -17.78 6.25
C LEU A 125 23.93 -16.51 5.59
N GLN A 126 25.10 -16.06 6.02
CA GLN A 126 25.72 -14.89 5.42
C GLN A 126 25.89 -15.26 3.97
N LEU A 127 25.27 -14.46 3.11
CA LEU A 127 25.39 -14.65 1.68
C LEU A 127 26.88 -14.61 1.34
N ALA A 128 27.36 -15.58 0.58
CA ALA A 128 28.76 -15.63 0.17
C ALA A 128 29.14 -14.29 -0.47
N ASP A 129 30.27 -13.71 -0.05
CA ASP A 129 30.67 -12.38 -0.53
C ASP A 129 30.85 -12.36 -2.05
N LYS A 130 31.31 -13.48 -2.62
CA LYS A 130 31.35 -13.69 -4.08
C LYS A 130 30.00 -13.43 -4.74
N LEU A 131 28.92 -13.98 -4.18
CA LEU A 131 27.57 -13.78 -4.74
C LEU A 131 27.12 -12.31 -4.64
N LYS A 132 27.48 -11.61 -3.56
CA LYS A 132 27.19 -10.17 -3.44
C LYS A 132 27.92 -9.37 -4.52
N THR A 133 29.20 -9.70 -4.75
CA THR A 133 30.02 -9.09 -5.80
C THR A 133 29.44 -9.37 -7.18
N ASP A 134 29.04 -10.61 -7.46
CA ASP A 134 28.45 -11.02 -8.74
C ASP A 134 27.13 -10.27 -9.02
N VAL A 135 26.25 -10.16 -8.01
CA VAL A 135 25.00 -9.39 -8.12
C VAL A 135 25.29 -7.89 -8.32
N ASN A 136 26.26 -7.33 -7.61
CA ASN A 136 26.65 -5.93 -7.75
C ASN A 136 27.21 -5.65 -9.16
N ASN A 137 28.07 -6.51 -9.67
CA ASN A 137 28.61 -6.43 -11.03
C ASN A 137 27.50 -6.56 -12.08
N PHE A 138 26.55 -7.47 -11.88
CA PHE A 138 25.40 -7.63 -12.78
C PHE A 138 24.59 -6.33 -12.89
N TYR A 139 24.28 -5.68 -11.77
CA TYR A 139 23.59 -4.40 -11.77
C TYR A 139 24.35 -3.28 -12.48
N GLN A 140 25.69 -3.34 -12.53
CA GLN A 140 26.54 -2.32 -13.13
C GLN A 140 26.77 -2.51 -14.64
N ARG A 141 26.33 -3.61 -15.24
CA ARG A 141 26.47 -3.80 -16.69
C ARG A 141 25.61 -2.79 -17.46
N ASP A 142 26.11 -2.35 -18.61
CA ASP A 142 25.46 -1.34 -19.44
C ASP A 142 24.16 -1.82 -20.11
N ASP A 143 23.98 -3.14 -20.25
CA ASP A 143 22.75 -3.77 -20.73
C ASP A 143 21.67 -3.94 -19.64
N ILE A 144 22.03 -3.80 -18.36
CA ILE A 144 21.11 -3.87 -17.22
C ILE A 144 20.76 -2.48 -16.68
N SER A 145 21.76 -1.59 -16.59
CA SER A 145 21.57 -0.21 -16.18
C SER A 145 22.45 0.73 -16.99
N TYR A 146 22.00 1.95 -17.25
CA TYR A 146 22.82 2.97 -17.92
C TYR A 146 23.19 4.10 -16.96
N GLN A 147 24.38 4.66 -17.13
CA GLN A 147 24.87 5.75 -16.29
C GLN A 147 24.29 7.10 -16.72
N LEU A 148 23.84 7.91 -15.74
CA LEU A 148 23.38 9.27 -16.02
C LEU A 148 24.57 10.19 -16.31
N PRO A 149 24.49 11.11 -17.30
CA PRO A 149 25.60 11.98 -17.67
C PRO A 149 25.74 13.24 -16.78
N GLY A 150 24.73 13.56 -15.97
CA GLY A 150 24.68 14.84 -15.25
C GLY A 150 25.63 14.91 -14.07
N LYS A 151 26.39 16.01 -13.92
CA LYS A 151 27.27 16.24 -12.76
C LYS A 151 26.54 16.24 -11.40
N ARG A 152 25.22 16.52 -11.41
CA ARG A 152 24.36 16.50 -10.20
C ARG A 152 23.77 15.11 -9.93
N ASP A 153 23.90 14.18 -10.87
CA ASP A 153 23.37 12.82 -10.76
C ASP A 153 24.37 11.90 -10.05
N THR A 154 24.86 12.34 -8.89
CA THR A 154 25.80 11.60 -8.06
C THR A 154 25.15 11.17 -6.75
N VAL A 155 25.62 10.05 -6.17
CA VAL A 155 25.26 9.56 -4.85
C VAL A 155 26.52 9.35 -4.04
N VAL A 156 26.56 9.89 -2.82
CA VAL A 156 27.66 9.66 -1.89
C VAL A 156 27.30 8.48 -1.01
N VAL A 157 28.08 7.41 -1.10
CA VAL A 157 27.93 6.19 -0.31
C VAL A 157 29.10 6.10 0.67
N LYS A 158 28.85 5.64 1.90
CA LYS A 158 29.92 5.32 2.84
C LYS A 158 30.33 3.88 2.59
N ASP A 159 31.62 3.68 2.38
CA ASP A 159 32.23 2.37 2.27
C ASP A 159 32.30 1.67 3.63
N ASP A 160 32.61 0.38 3.63
CA ASP A 160 32.74 -0.43 4.85
C ASP A 160 33.85 0.12 5.78
N ASP A 161 34.88 0.75 5.21
CA ASP A 161 35.96 1.46 5.93
C ASP A 161 35.55 2.85 6.46
N GLY A 162 34.29 3.25 6.26
CA GLY A 162 33.76 4.56 6.67
C GLY A 162 34.12 5.73 5.75
N LYS A 163 34.90 5.48 4.70
CA LYS A 163 35.26 6.49 3.68
C LYS A 163 34.04 6.83 2.82
N LYS A 164 33.86 8.13 2.50
CA LYS A 164 32.82 8.57 1.57
C LYS A 164 33.32 8.43 0.14
N VAL A 165 32.62 7.64 -0.67
CA VAL A 165 32.87 7.47 -2.10
C VAL A 165 31.68 8.02 -2.87
N THR A 166 31.95 8.80 -3.91
CA THR A 166 30.91 9.37 -4.77
C THR A 166 30.77 8.52 -6.03
N TYR A 167 29.58 7.99 -6.26
CA TYR A 167 29.22 7.21 -7.44
C TYR A 167 28.29 8.02 -8.34
N GLN A 168 28.41 7.86 -9.65
CA GLN A 168 27.43 8.36 -10.59
C GLN A 168 26.18 7.46 -10.55
N LYS A 169 24.99 8.07 -10.57
CA LYS A 169 23.72 7.33 -10.62
C LYS A 169 23.64 6.52 -11.90
N ARG A 170 23.15 5.30 -11.77
CA ARG A 170 22.75 4.43 -12.88
C ARG A 170 21.24 4.19 -12.81
N ILE A 171 20.60 4.07 -13.97
CA ILE A 171 19.18 3.78 -14.08
C ILE A 171 18.99 2.38 -14.62
N LEU A 172 18.22 1.55 -13.92
CA LEU A 172 17.78 0.25 -14.43
C LEU A 172 16.97 0.43 -15.70
N ILE A 173 17.33 -0.31 -16.74
CA ILE A 173 16.62 -0.30 -18.03
C ILE A 173 15.24 -0.95 -17.85
N ASN A 174 15.24 -2.12 -17.21
CA ASN A 174 14.07 -2.96 -16.98
C ASN A 174 13.54 -2.79 -15.54
N ASN A 175 12.34 -3.31 -15.26
CA ASN A 175 11.86 -3.32 -13.90
C ASN A 175 12.64 -4.33 -13.03
N LEU A 176 12.52 -4.23 -11.71
CA LEU A 176 13.30 -5.07 -10.79
C LEU A 176 12.93 -6.56 -10.88
N ARG A 177 11.71 -6.86 -11.35
CA ARG A 177 11.25 -8.25 -11.53
C ARG A 177 11.92 -8.87 -12.76
N GLU A 178 11.87 -8.20 -13.91
CA GLU A 178 12.52 -8.62 -15.15
C GLU A 178 14.04 -8.73 -14.96
N THR A 179 14.64 -7.74 -14.29
CA THR A 179 16.08 -7.75 -14.00
C THR A 179 16.50 -8.98 -13.19
N TYR A 180 15.65 -9.43 -12.26
CA TYR A 180 15.89 -10.66 -11.50
C TYR A 180 15.70 -11.92 -12.35
N GLU A 181 14.73 -11.93 -13.27
CA GLU A 181 14.52 -13.03 -14.22
C GLU A 181 15.75 -13.17 -15.14
N PHE A 182 16.28 -12.08 -15.70
CA PHE A 182 17.54 -12.10 -16.46
C PHE A 182 18.72 -12.63 -15.64
N PHE A 183 18.86 -12.19 -14.38
CA PHE A 183 19.91 -12.69 -13.51
C PHE A 183 19.80 -14.21 -13.29
N LYS A 184 18.58 -14.73 -13.09
CA LYS A 184 18.32 -16.16 -12.90
C LYS A 184 18.54 -16.99 -14.16
N ASP A 185 18.22 -16.44 -15.32
CA ASP A 185 18.47 -17.10 -16.60
C ASP A 185 19.97 -17.26 -16.89
N GLU A 186 20.77 -16.25 -16.55
CA GLU A 186 22.24 -16.31 -16.64
C GLU A 186 22.85 -17.18 -15.52
N ASN A 187 22.26 -17.18 -14.32
CA ASN A 187 22.81 -17.82 -13.12
C ASN A 187 21.86 -18.88 -12.54
N LYS A 188 21.54 -19.90 -13.34
CA LYS A 188 20.57 -20.97 -12.98
C LYS A 188 20.94 -21.75 -11.71
N SER A 189 22.22 -21.82 -11.36
CA SER A 189 22.72 -22.54 -10.17
C SER A 189 22.64 -21.74 -8.87
N VAL A 190 22.39 -20.43 -8.94
CA VAL A 190 22.40 -19.54 -7.77
C VAL A 190 21.04 -19.56 -7.09
N ASP A 191 20.97 -20.03 -5.85
CA ASP A 191 19.76 -19.93 -5.02
C ASP A 191 19.70 -18.58 -4.30
N LEU A 192 19.18 -17.58 -5.00
CA LEU A 192 18.92 -16.24 -4.48
C LEU A 192 17.43 -15.91 -4.64
N SER A 193 16.80 -15.41 -3.58
CA SER A 193 15.41 -14.93 -3.64
C SER A 193 15.32 -13.54 -4.28
N ARG A 194 14.18 -13.21 -4.89
CA ARG A 194 13.94 -11.87 -5.46
C ARG A 194 14.08 -10.74 -4.44
N SER A 195 13.63 -10.97 -3.20
CA SER A 195 13.78 -9.98 -2.12
C SER A 195 15.25 -9.77 -1.75
N SER A 196 16.01 -10.85 -1.60
CA SER A 196 17.45 -10.75 -1.34
C SER A 196 18.20 -10.08 -2.49
N PHE A 197 17.85 -10.38 -3.74
CA PHE A 197 18.42 -9.71 -4.91
C PHE A 197 18.11 -8.21 -4.95
N ALA A 198 16.90 -7.82 -4.57
CA ALA A 198 16.50 -6.43 -4.46
C ALA A 198 17.29 -5.69 -3.35
N ASP A 199 17.52 -6.35 -2.21
CA ASP A 199 18.26 -5.79 -1.08
C ASP A 199 19.76 -5.62 -1.39
N LEU A 200 20.32 -6.47 -2.25
CA LEU A 200 21.71 -6.37 -2.72
C LEU A 200 21.94 -5.30 -3.78
N ARG A 201 20.88 -4.62 -4.23
CA ARG A 201 21.00 -3.58 -5.25
C ARG A 201 21.85 -2.41 -4.72
N PRO A 202 22.91 -2.01 -5.44
CA PRO A 202 23.72 -0.87 -5.04
C PRO A 202 22.89 0.42 -4.97
N VAL A 203 23.16 1.26 -3.97
CA VAL A 203 22.38 2.48 -3.71
C VAL A 203 22.40 3.47 -4.88
N PHE A 204 23.49 3.49 -5.65
CA PHE A 204 23.62 4.34 -6.83
C PHE A 204 22.90 3.79 -8.08
N VAL A 205 22.37 2.56 -8.03
CA VAL A 205 21.54 1.96 -9.10
C VAL A 205 20.07 2.17 -8.74
N VAL A 206 19.40 3.02 -9.50
CA VAL A 206 18.05 3.50 -9.21
C VAL A 206 17.07 2.94 -10.25
N SER A 207 15.84 2.67 -9.82
CA SER A 207 14.76 2.26 -10.74
C SER A 207 14.40 3.39 -11.72
N LYS A 208 13.99 3.03 -12.95
CA LYS A 208 13.43 3.96 -13.96
C LYS A 208 12.33 4.87 -13.40
N SER A 209 11.52 4.35 -12.46
CA SER A 209 10.45 5.11 -11.77
C SER A 209 10.94 6.32 -10.96
N ALA A 210 12.23 6.40 -10.62
CA ALA A 210 12.81 7.52 -9.90
C ALA A 210 13.19 8.69 -10.81
N LEU A 211 13.17 8.50 -12.13
CA LEU A 211 13.33 9.60 -13.07
C LEU A 211 12.09 10.47 -13.03
N ALA A 212 12.28 11.77 -12.74
CA ALA A 212 11.21 12.75 -12.70
C ALA A 212 10.55 13.00 -14.08
N HIS A 213 11.21 12.56 -15.16
CA HIS A 213 10.71 12.70 -16.52
C HIS A 213 10.11 11.36 -16.97
N ARG A 214 8.77 11.28 -16.96
CA ARG A 214 7.99 10.14 -17.50
C ARG A 214 7.88 10.17 -19.03
N ASN A 215 8.80 10.82 -19.73
CA ASN A 215 8.69 11.02 -21.17
C ASN A 215 9.66 10.03 -21.84
N CYS A 216 9.16 9.18 -22.76
CA CYS A 216 10.05 8.38 -23.61
C CYS A 216 10.98 9.34 -24.38
N LEU A 217 12.29 9.09 -24.31
CA LEU A 217 13.29 9.80 -25.13
C LEU A 217 13.65 9.02 -26.39
N CYS A 218 12.85 8.01 -26.72
CA CYS A 218 13.06 7.18 -27.90
C CYS A 218 12.72 7.97 -29.17
N VAL A 219 13.50 7.70 -30.23
CA VAL A 219 13.35 8.32 -31.55
C VAL A 219 11.93 8.18 -32.10
N TYR A 220 11.24 7.07 -31.80
CA TYR A 220 9.85 6.84 -32.21
C TYR A 220 8.87 7.87 -31.63
N HIS A 221 8.86 8.05 -30.30
CA HIS A 221 7.96 9.01 -29.65
C HIS A 221 8.33 10.45 -29.99
N GLU A 222 9.62 10.76 -30.09
CA GLU A 222 10.05 12.12 -30.47
C GLU A 222 9.68 12.46 -31.92
N ASN A 223 9.80 11.50 -32.86
CA ASN A 223 9.39 11.71 -34.25
C ASN A 223 7.88 11.92 -34.41
N VAL A 224 7.06 11.16 -33.67
CA VAL A 224 5.61 11.38 -33.64
C VAL A 224 5.31 12.77 -33.06
N ARG A 225 5.95 13.14 -31.95
CA ARG A 225 5.78 14.46 -31.34
C ARG A 225 6.15 15.61 -32.28
N LEU A 226 7.24 15.49 -33.02
CA LEU A 226 7.66 16.48 -34.01
C LEU A 226 6.62 16.62 -35.12
N LEU A 227 6.16 15.49 -35.68
CA LEU A 227 5.10 15.48 -36.69
C LEU A 227 3.80 16.13 -36.20
N LEU A 228 3.33 15.77 -35.00
CA LEU A 228 2.11 16.33 -34.43
C LEU A 228 2.18 17.85 -34.32
N LYS A 229 3.32 18.39 -33.88
CA LYS A 229 3.52 19.84 -33.74
C LYS A 229 3.33 20.60 -35.07
N ASP A 230 3.74 19.99 -36.17
CA ASP A 230 3.67 20.61 -37.49
C ASP A 230 2.29 20.42 -38.13
N VAL A 231 1.65 19.26 -37.90
CA VAL A 231 0.35 18.86 -38.47
C VAL A 231 -0.85 19.40 -37.69
N ASP A 232 -0.73 19.72 -36.39
CA ASP A 232 -1.83 20.16 -35.51
C ASP A 232 -2.63 21.36 -36.08
N LYS A 233 -1.98 22.25 -36.83
CA LYS A 233 -2.63 23.42 -37.45
C LYS A 233 -3.57 23.06 -38.61
N TYR A 234 -3.48 21.84 -39.12
CA TYR A 234 -4.21 21.35 -40.29
C TYR A 234 -5.20 20.25 -39.92
N VAL A 235 -5.30 19.86 -38.65
CA VAL A 235 -6.28 18.88 -38.17
C VAL A 235 -7.26 19.61 -37.27
N ASP A 236 -8.52 19.64 -37.65
CA ASP A 236 -9.55 20.30 -36.87
C ASP A 236 -9.77 19.54 -35.54
N GLY A 237 -9.81 20.28 -34.43
CA GLY A 237 -9.97 19.73 -33.08
C GLY A 237 -8.72 19.88 -32.22
N THR A 238 -8.62 19.09 -31.15
CA THR A 238 -7.49 19.12 -30.20
C THR A 238 -6.68 17.82 -30.18
N HIS A 239 -6.97 16.91 -31.11
CA HIS A 239 -6.40 15.56 -31.15
C HIS A 239 -4.88 15.56 -31.33
N CYS A 240 -4.31 16.51 -32.07
CA CYS A 240 -2.86 16.58 -32.34
C CYS A 240 -2.08 17.50 -31.38
N SER A 241 -2.74 18.13 -30.41
CA SER A 241 -2.16 19.17 -29.56
C SER A 241 -1.01 18.70 -28.67
N SER A 242 -1.04 17.42 -28.26
CA SER A 242 0.00 16.81 -27.46
C SER A 242 0.04 15.31 -27.68
N LEU A 243 1.17 14.68 -27.34
CA LEU A 243 1.33 13.24 -27.45
C LEU A 243 0.31 12.46 -26.60
N SER A 244 -0.05 13.00 -25.42
CA SER A 244 -1.09 12.40 -24.56
C SER A 244 -2.45 12.49 -25.23
N THR A 245 -2.85 13.69 -25.67
CA THR A 245 -4.15 13.92 -26.31
C THR A 245 -4.31 13.08 -27.58
N PHE A 246 -3.23 12.95 -28.35
CA PHE A 246 -3.18 12.11 -29.53
C PHE A 246 -3.33 10.64 -29.18
N THR A 247 -2.66 10.16 -28.14
CA THR A 247 -2.82 8.77 -27.69
C THR A 247 -4.25 8.53 -27.24
N ASP A 248 -4.80 9.42 -26.41
CA ASP A 248 -6.16 9.34 -25.89
C ASP A 248 -7.23 9.40 -27.00
N SER A 249 -6.96 10.07 -28.13
CA SER A 249 -7.88 10.09 -29.27
C SER A 249 -7.81 8.85 -30.17
N LEU A 250 -6.81 7.99 -30.00
CA LEU A 250 -6.63 6.79 -30.82
C LEU A 250 -7.07 5.51 -30.12
N VAL A 251 -7.30 5.54 -28.80
CA VAL A 251 -7.67 4.35 -28.03
C VAL A 251 -8.91 4.57 -27.18
N CYS A 252 -9.68 3.50 -26.93
CA CYS A 252 -10.77 3.56 -25.96
C CYS A 252 -10.27 3.82 -24.53
N SER A 253 -9.10 3.27 -24.19
CA SER A 253 -8.46 3.46 -22.88
C SER A 253 -6.97 3.19 -22.96
N THR A 254 -6.17 4.11 -22.43
CA THR A 254 -4.70 3.97 -22.28
C THR A 254 -4.27 2.92 -21.27
N ASN A 255 -5.20 2.43 -20.44
CA ASN A 255 -4.93 1.34 -19.48
C ASN A 255 -5.28 -0.05 -20.05
N ASN A 256 -5.87 -0.13 -21.25
CA ASN A 256 -6.23 -1.39 -21.88
C ASN A 256 -5.13 -1.82 -22.85
N GLU A 257 -4.53 -2.98 -22.56
CA GLU A 257 -3.45 -3.57 -23.34
C GLU A 257 -3.85 -3.86 -24.80
N GLU A 258 -5.06 -4.39 -25.04
CA GLU A 258 -5.55 -4.66 -26.41
C GLU A 258 -5.69 -3.38 -27.24
N CYS A 259 -6.10 -2.27 -26.60
CA CYS A 259 -6.19 -0.98 -27.26
C CYS A 259 -4.80 -0.43 -27.59
N MET A 260 -3.87 -0.51 -26.61
CA MET A 260 -2.50 -0.03 -26.76
C MET A 260 -1.63 -0.91 -27.67
N PHE A 261 -2.09 -2.11 -28.07
CA PHE A 261 -1.48 -2.93 -29.12
C PHE A 261 -2.16 -2.81 -30.48
N GLY A 262 -3.21 -1.99 -30.63
CA GLY A 262 -3.94 -1.85 -31.89
C GLY A 262 -4.82 -3.06 -32.26
N CYS A 263 -5.08 -3.97 -31.31
CA CYS A 263 -5.90 -5.17 -31.52
C CYS A 263 -7.39 -4.95 -31.19
N CYS A 264 -7.74 -3.79 -30.64
CA CYS A 264 -9.11 -3.49 -30.25
C CYS A 264 -10.01 -3.27 -31.47
N SER A 265 -11.12 -4.00 -31.53
CA SER A 265 -12.10 -3.91 -32.61
C SER A 265 -12.87 -2.58 -32.65
N ILE A 266 -12.90 -1.84 -31.53
CA ILE A 266 -13.64 -0.59 -31.38
C ILE A 266 -12.81 0.61 -31.84
N CYS A 267 -11.55 0.73 -31.39
CA CYS A 267 -10.72 1.91 -31.70
C CYS A 267 -9.81 1.76 -32.93
N LYS A 268 -9.90 0.64 -33.67
CA LYS A 268 -9.09 0.41 -34.89
C LYS A 268 -9.24 1.52 -35.94
N ASP A 269 -10.41 2.16 -36.01
CA ASP A 269 -10.75 3.16 -37.01
C ASP A 269 -10.61 4.61 -36.49
N PHE A 270 -10.30 4.80 -35.20
CA PHE A 270 -10.23 6.12 -34.56
C PHE A 270 -9.17 7.05 -35.19
N PHE A 271 -8.10 6.50 -35.77
CA PHE A 271 -7.16 7.32 -36.52
C PHE A 271 -7.83 7.97 -37.74
N SER A 272 -8.63 7.21 -38.47
CA SER A 272 -9.35 7.71 -39.64
C SER A 272 -10.39 8.75 -39.22
N GLU A 273 -11.23 8.41 -38.24
CA GLU A 273 -12.34 9.25 -37.76
C GLU A 273 -11.86 10.55 -37.08
N ASN A 274 -10.86 10.47 -36.20
CA ASN A 274 -10.45 11.62 -35.40
C ASN A 274 -9.36 12.46 -36.07
N ILE A 275 -8.58 11.89 -36.99
CA ILE A 275 -7.45 12.58 -37.65
C ILE A 275 -7.69 12.76 -39.14
N GLN A 276 -7.84 11.67 -39.92
CA GLN A 276 -7.87 11.77 -41.39
C GLN A 276 -9.09 12.52 -41.92
N GLU A 277 -10.26 12.31 -41.33
CA GLU A 277 -11.51 12.97 -41.74
C GLU A 277 -11.56 14.46 -41.36
N ASN A 278 -10.73 14.89 -40.40
CA ASN A 278 -10.68 16.26 -39.89
C ASN A 278 -9.52 17.07 -40.50
N VAL A 279 -8.89 16.59 -41.58
CA VAL A 279 -7.78 17.31 -42.22
C VAL A 279 -8.31 18.49 -43.05
N SER A 280 -7.91 19.69 -42.67
CA SER A 280 -8.13 20.93 -43.40
C SER A 280 -6.97 21.22 -44.35
N ASN A 281 -7.28 21.62 -45.60
CA ASN A 281 -6.32 22.02 -46.62
C ASN A 281 -5.26 20.95 -46.97
N SER A 282 -5.69 19.71 -47.20
CA SER A 282 -4.88 18.52 -47.53
C SER A 282 -3.74 18.73 -48.53
N ASN A 283 -3.97 19.52 -49.59
CA ASN A 283 -2.97 19.79 -50.64
C ASN A 283 -1.97 20.90 -50.28
N SER A 284 -2.06 21.51 -49.10
CA SER A 284 -1.14 22.56 -48.68
C SER A 284 0.26 22.01 -48.49
N LYS A 285 1.26 22.84 -48.80
CA LYS A 285 2.65 22.49 -48.54
C LYS A 285 2.94 22.64 -47.04
N ILE A 286 3.51 21.59 -46.45
CA ILE A 286 3.96 21.54 -45.07
C ILE A 286 5.42 21.11 -45.03
N THR A 287 6.14 21.60 -44.03
CA THR A 287 7.51 21.16 -43.70
C THR A 287 7.47 20.58 -42.29
N TRP A 288 8.07 19.41 -42.10
CA TRP A 288 8.17 18.77 -40.79
C TRP A 288 9.56 18.22 -40.52
N SER A 289 9.88 18.04 -39.25
CA SER A 289 11.18 17.52 -38.81
C SER A 289 11.10 16.08 -38.30
N GLN A 290 12.13 15.27 -38.55
CA GLN A 290 12.30 13.95 -37.92
C GLN A 290 13.77 13.62 -37.66
N TRP A 291 14.03 12.86 -36.62
CA TRP A 291 15.30 12.22 -36.35
C TRP A 291 15.46 10.98 -37.23
N ALA A 292 16.54 10.95 -38.01
CA ALA A 292 16.96 9.82 -38.84
C ALA A 292 18.32 9.31 -38.35
N SER A 293 18.54 7.99 -38.42
CA SER A 293 19.82 7.39 -38.08
C SER A 293 20.61 7.14 -39.35
N GLU A 294 21.72 7.86 -39.53
CA GLU A 294 22.66 7.67 -40.63
C GLU A 294 24.03 7.37 -40.04
N ASN A 295 24.63 6.25 -40.46
CA ASN A 295 25.97 5.83 -40.03
C ASN A 295 26.13 5.74 -38.48
N GLY A 296 25.08 5.33 -37.77
CA GLY A 296 25.09 5.19 -36.31
C GLY A 296 25.00 6.51 -35.55
N ARG A 297 24.82 7.65 -36.24
CA ARG A 297 24.53 8.96 -35.63
C ARG A 297 23.09 9.37 -35.93
N VAL A 298 22.43 9.90 -34.92
CA VAL A 298 21.06 10.38 -35.03
C VAL A 298 21.09 11.87 -35.36
N GLU A 299 20.58 12.24 -36.53
CA GLU A 299 20.54 13.62 -37.01
C GLU A 299 19.11 14.04 -37.30
N LYS A 300 18.79 15.31 -37.03
CA LYS A 300 17.48 15.88 -37.28
C LYS A 300 17.42 16.37 -38.72
N LYS A 301 16.52 15.79 -39.51
CA LYS A 301 16.29 16.12 -40.92
C LYS A 301 14.94 16.82 -41.10
N GLU A 302 14.90 17.76 -42.04
CA GLU A 302 13.67 18.41 -42.47
C GLU A 302 13.17 17.78 -43.77
N PHE A 303 11.85 17.57 -43.82
CA PHE A 303 11.13 17.02 -44.96
C PHE A 303 10.04 18.02 -45.36
N SER A 304 9.71 18.07 -46.64
CA SER A 304 8.61 18.91 -47.14
C SER A 304 7.74 18.13 -48.09
N GLY A 305 6.42 18.31 -47.99
CA GLY A 305 5.44 17.58 -48.78
C GLY A 305 4.06 18.22 -48.67
N SER A 306 3.03 17.47 -49.03
CA SER A 306 1.64 17.85 -48.76
C SER A 306 1.23 17.51 -47.32
N VAL A 307 0.15 18.12 -46.82
CA VAL A 307 -0.43 17.75 -45.52
C VAL A 307 -0.86 16.28 -45.53
N ASP A 308 -1.43 15.79 -46.62
CA ASP A 308 -1.81 14.38 -46.77
C ASP A 308 -0.60 13.43 -46.66
N GLU A 309 0.53 13.78 -47.27
CA GLU A 309 1.76 13.00 -47.14
C GLU A 309 2.25 12.94 -45.69
N ALA A 310 2.17 14.06 -44.96
CA ALA A 310 2.52 14.11 -43.55
C ALA A 310 1.58 13.27 -42.67
N ILE A 311 0.28 13.26 -42.97
CA ILE A 311 -0.75 12.45 -42.28
C ILE A 311 -0.56 10.95 -42.54
N LEU A 312 -0.28 10.57 -43.80
CA LEU A 312 0.05 9.18 -44.14
C LEU A 312 1.33 8.73 -43.44
N MET A 313 2.33 9.61 -43.35
CA MET A 313 3.55 9.34 -42.61
C MET A 313 3.30 9.19 -41.10
N LEU A 314 2.44 10.03 -40.53
CA LEU A 314 1.99 9.90 -39.15
C LEU A 314 1.33 8.54 -38.93
N LYS A 315 0.38 8.14 -39.79
CA LYS A 315 -0.30 6.83 -39.75
C LYS A 315 0.68 5.67 -39.73
N SER A 316 1.68 5.68 -40.61
CA SER A 316 2.71 4.63 -40.68
C SER A 316 3.54 4.48 -39.40
N LYS A 317 3.65 5.56 -38.60
CA LYS A 317 4.38 5.55 -37.33
C LYS A 317 3.52 5.17 -36.13
N VAL A 318 2.18 5.24 -36.25
CA VAL A 318 1.26 4.91 -35.15
C VAL A 318 1.39 3.45 -34.71
N GLU A 319 1.55 2.52 -35.65
CA GLU A 319 1.72 1.09 -35.35
C GLU A 319 2.95 0.85 -34.44
N PHE A 320 4.09 1.44 -34.81
CA PHE A 320 5.33 1.32 -34.02
C PHE A 320 5.31 2.15 -32.73
N PHE A 321 4.58 3.27 -32.71
CA PHE A 321 4.41 4.13 -31.56
C PHE A 321 3.76 3.39 -30.40
N PHE A 322 2.68 2.65 -30.67
CA PHE A 322 1.94 1.88 -29.68
C PHE A 322 2.77 0.74 -29.06
N VAL A 323 3.45 -0.04 -29.90
CA VAL A 323 4.33 -1.13 -29.43
C VAL A 323 5.47 -0.59 -28.56
N SER A 324 6.05 0.55 -28.93
CA SER A 324 7.13 1.20 -28.18
C SER A 324 6.66 1.86 -26.88
N CYS A 325 5.37 2.13 -26.71
CA CYS A 325 4.82 2.83 -25.54
C CYS A 325 4.68 1.91 -24.32
N MET A 326 4.56 0.59 -24.52
CA MET A 326 4.41 -0.39 -23.44
C MET A 326 5.73 -1.00 -22.92
N HIS A 327 6.87 -0.73 -23.55
CA HIS A 327 8.21 -1.21 -23.13
C HIS A 327 9.04 -0.06 -22.52
#